data_AF-A0A7X7QAL9-F1
#
_entry.id   AF-A0A7X7QAL9-F1
#
_cell.length_a   1.000
_cell.length_b   1.000
_cell.length_c   1.000
_cell.angle_alpha   90.00
_cell.angle_beta   90.00
_cell.angle_gamma   90.00
#
_symmetry.space_group_name_H-M   'P 1'
#
loop_
_entity.id
_entity.type
_entity.pdbx_description
1 polymer ?
#
loop_
_entity_poly.entity_id
_entity_poly.type
_entity_poly.pdbx_seq_one_letter_code
_entity_poly.pdbx_strand_id
1 'polypeptide(L)' 'GHMCAGDAEGFFQAIRRAGDSWNVCGLPPIYMTLRTLAPVVGGQVGYERCPADDKGTSLVSICGIVFS' A
#
# COMPACT_ATOMS: atom_id res chain seq x y z
N GLY A 1 0.31 -10.01 1.27
CA GLY A 1 -0.89 -9.15 1.38
C GLY A 1 -1.53 -8.95 0.03
N HIS A 2 -2.73 -8.34 -0.05
CA HIS A 2 -3.48 -8.17 -1.31
C HIS A 2 -2.64 -7.55 -2.44
N MET A 3 -1.78 -6.58 -2.13
CA MET A 3 -0.88 -5.96 -3.12
C MET A 3 0.11 -6.96 -3.75
N CYS A 4 0.78 -7.80 -2.96
CA CYS A 4 1.70 -8.84 -3.46
C CYS A 4 0.99 -9.90 -4.30
N ALA A 5 -0.30 -10.14 -4.03
CA ALA A 5 -1.11 -11.10 -4.77
C ALA A 5 -1.72 -10.51 -6.06
N GLY A 6 -1.46 -9.23 -6.38
CA GLY A 6 -2.11 -8.56 -7.51
C GLY A 6 -3.61 -8.32 -7.32
N ASP A 7 -4.12 -8.48 -6.10
CA ASP A 7 -5.55 -8.50 -5.78
C ASP A 7 -6.09 -7.08 -5.53
N ALA A 8 -6.47 -6.41 -6.63
CA ALA A 8 -7.00 -5.05 -6.60
C ALA A 8 -8.29 -4.93 -5.76
N GLU A 9 -9.19 -5.90 -5.88
CA GLU A 9 -10.48 -5.86 -5.18
C GLU A 9 -10.30 -6.13 -3.68
N GLY A 10 -9.52 -7.15 -3.31
CA GLY A 10 -9.20 -7.39 -1.91
C GLY A 10 -8.46 -6.22 -1.27
N PHE A 11 -7.54 -5.57 -2.00
CA PHE A 11 -6.92 -4.32 -1.55
C PHE A 11 -7.97 -3.23 -1.28
N PHE A 12 -8.86 -2.96 -2.24
CA PHE A 12 -9.88 -1.92 -2.09
C PHE A 12 -10.85 -2.21 -0.94
N GLN A 13 -11.28 -3.46 -0.79
CA GLN A 13 -12.16 -3.87 0.31
C GLN A 13 -11.47 -3.76 1.67
N ALA A 14 -10.18 -4.10 1.76
CA ALA A 14 -9.42 -3.90 2.99
C ALA A 14 -9.35 -2.41 3.38
N ILE A 15 -9.07 -1.53 2.41
CA ILE A 15 -9.07 -0.08 2.63
C ILE A 15 -10.46 0.42 3.05
N ARG A 16 -11.53 0.01 2.37
CA ARG A 16 -12.89 0.39 2.73
C ARG A 16 -13.27 -0.01 4.15
N ARG A 17 -12.85 -1.19 4.59
CA ARG A 17 -13.07 -1.66 5.98
C ARG A 17 -12.27 -0.86 6.99
N ALA A 18 -11.03 -0.48 6.66
CA ALA A 18 -10.18 0.31 7.51
C ALA A 18 -10.61 1.79 7.58
N GLY A 19 -11.29 2.30 6.54
CA GLY A 19 -11.55 3.73 6.39
C GLY A 19 -10.25 4.53 6.41
N ASP A 20 -10.23 5.63 7.15
CA ASP A 20 -9.05 6.49 7.27
C ASP A 20 -8.04 6.02 8.33
N SER A 21 -8.31 4.93 9.05
CA SER A 21 -7.46 4.49 10.18
C SER A 21 -6.02 4.14 9.78
N TRP A 22 -5.78 3.77 8.52
CA TRP A 22 -4.44 3.46 8.01
C TRP A 22 -3.75 4.66 7.35
N ASN A 23 -4.44 5.78 7.14
CA ASN A 23 -3.90 7.00 6.51
C ASN A 23 -3.09 6.73 5.23
N VAL A 24 -3.60 5.87 4.34
CA VAL A 24 -2.90 5.49 3.10
C VAL A 24 -2.99 6.60 2.07
N CYS A 25 -1.92 7.40 1.94
CA CYS A 25 -1.86 8.52 1.00
C CYS A 25 -1.89 8.12 -0.48
N GLY A 26 -1.51 6.88 -0.81
CA GLY A 26 -1.36 6.37 -2.18
C GLY A 26 -2.52 5.52 -2.69
N LEU A 27 -3.71 5.57 -2.08
CA LEU A 27 -4.80 4.64 -2.42
C LEU A 27 -5.15 4.64 -3.93
N PRO A 28 -5.49 5.78 -4.58
CA PRO A 28 -5.87 5.75 -5.99
C PRO A 28 -4.80 5.16 -6.92
N PRO A 29 -3.52 5.59 -6.88
CA PRO A 29 -2.50 5.02 -7.76
C PRO A 29 -2.23 3.54 -7.46
N ILE A 30 -2.23 3.09 -6.20
CA ILE A 30 -2.03 1.66 -5.86
C ILE A 30 -3.13 0.80 -6.48
N TYR A 31 -4.41 1.19 -6.31
CA TYR A 31 -5.53 0.44 -6.88
C TYR A 31 -5.43 0.38 -8.42
N MET A 32 -5.11 1.51 -9.06
CA MET A 32 -4.96 1.56 -10.51
C MET A 32 -3.79 0.71 -11.00
N THR A 33 -2.64 0.73 -10.34
CA THR A 33 -1.51 -0.16 -10.67
C THR A 33 -1.92 -1.63 -10.66
N LEU A 34 -2.62 -2.08 -9.61
CA LEU A 34 -3.09 -3.47 -9.53
C LEU A 34 -4.11 -3.81 -10.63
N ARG A 35 -5.02 -2.87 -10.96
CA ARG A 35 -6.01 -3.06 -12.04
C ARG A 35 -5.39 -3.08 -13.42
N THR A 36 -4.37 -2.27 -13.67
CA THR A 36 -3.72 -2.12 -14.98
C THR A 36 -2.74 -3.26 -15.27
N LEU A 37 -2.05 -3.77 -14.25
CA LEU A 37 -1.07 -4.85 -14.41
C LEU A 37 -1.69 -6.25 -14.33
N ALA A 38 -2.94 -6.38 -13.90
CA ALA A 38 -3.57 -7.69 -13.73
C ALA A 38 -3.58 -8.53 -15.03
N PRO A 39 -3.28 -9.84 -14.94
CA PRO A 39 -2.83 -10.56 -13.76
C PRO A 39 -1.35 -10.28 -13.45
N VAL A 40 -1.03 -10.05 -12.18
CA VAL A 40 0.34 -9.77 -11.73
C VAL A 40 0.57 -10.35 -10.34
N VAL A 41 1.82 -10.68 -10.04
CA VAL A 41 2.25 -10.96 -8.66
C VAL A 41 3.40 -10.04 -8.29
N GLY A 42 3.64 -9.85 -7.00
CA GLY A 42 4.74 -9.00 -6.56
C GLY A 42 5.38 -9.45 -5.26
N GLY A 43 6.66 -9.14 -5.13
CA GLY A 43 7.44 -9.34 -3.92
C GLY A 43 7.59 -8.05 -3.14
N GLN A 44 7.37 -8.08 -1.83
CA GLN A 44 7.73 -6.97 -0.97
C GLN A 44 9.25 -6.92 -0.80
N VAL A 45 9.86 -5.77 -1.12
CA VAL A 45 11.31 -5.58 -1.09
C VAL A 45 11.77 -4.72 0.09
N GLY A 46 10.85 -4.06 0.79
CA GLY A 46 11.19 -3.25 1.95
C GLY A 46 9.96 -2.79 2.73
N TYR A 47 10.17 -2.49 4.01
CA TYR A 47 9.22 -1.82 4.88
C TYR A 47 9.98 -1.03 5.93
N GLU A 48 9.64 0.24 6.07
CA GLU A 48 10.29 1.12 7.03
C GLU A 48 9.30 2.09 7.66
N ARG A 49 9.63 2.58 8.86
CA ARG A 49 8.93 3.70 9.49
C ARG A 49 9.90 4.82 9.74
N CYS A 50 9.53 6.03 9.36
CA CYS A 50 10.34 7.22 9.56
C CYS A 50 9.53 8.35 10.23
N PRO A 51 10.20 9.26 10.95
CA PRO A 51 9.58 10.47 11.47
C PRO A 51 8.89 11.26 10.35
N ALA A 52 7.62 11.62 10.59
CA ALA A 52 6.85 12.47 9.69
C ALA A 52 6.99 13.96 10.03
N ASP A 53 7.63 14.27 11.15
CA ASP A 53 7.86 15.63 11.64
C ASP A 53 9.21 15.71 12.38
N ASP A 54 9.75 16.93 12.49
CA ASP A 54 11.05 17.20 13.11
C ASP A 54 11.07 16.97 14.63
N LYS A 55 9.91 16.83 15.27
CA LYS A 55 9.76 16.61 16.72
C LYS A 55 9.58 15.13 17.07
N GLY A 56 9.51 14.24 16.08
CA GLY A 56 9.27 12.81 16.26
C GLY A 56 7.90 12.45 16.82
N THR A 57 6.88 13.31 16.65
CA THR A 57 5.54 13.09 17.19
C THR A 57 4.63 12.26 16.29
N SER A 58 5.00 12.11 15.03
CA SER A 58 4.28 11.38 13.99
C SER A 58 5.22 10.48 13.21
N LEU A 59 4.70 9.35 12.72
CA LEU A 59 5.42 8.36 11.93
C LEU A 59 4.64 8.05 10.65
N VAL A 60 5.36 7.88 9.55
CA VAL A 60 4.81 7.30 8.32
C VAL A 60 5.40 5.91 8.12
N SER A 61 4.64 5.01 7.48
CA SER A 61 5.19 3.75 6.99
C SER A 61 5.43 3.83 5.49
N ILE A 62 6.57 3.32 5.03
CA ILE A 62 6.96 3.21 3.62
C ILE A 62 7.09 1.73 3.29
N CYS A 63 6.50 1.29 2.17
CA CYS A 63 6.56 -0.09 1.70
C CYS A 63 6.93 -0.11 0.21
N GLY A 64 7.86 -0.99 -0.17
CA GLY A 64 8.25 -1.21 -1.57
C GLY A 64 7.79 -2.58 -2.06
N ILE A 65 7.21 -2.63 -3.27
CA ILE A 65 6.81 -3.86 -3.97
C ILE A 65 7.37 -3.83 -5.39
N VAL A 66 7.94 -4.95 -5.84
CA VAL A 66 8.32 -5.19 -7.23
C VAL A 66 7.37 -6.21 -7.83
N PHE A 67 6.79 -5.88 -8.99
CA PHE A 67 5.84 -6.71 -9.72
C PHE A 67 6.53 -7.51 -10.84
N SER A 68 6.01 -8.70 -11.13
CA SER A 68 6.50 -9.65 -12.16
C SER A 68 5.36 -10.38 -12.86
#